data_AF-A0A4R2RZX1-F1
#
_entry.id   AF-A0A4R2RZX1-F1
#
_cell.length_a   1.000
_cell.length_b   1.000
_cell.length_c   1.000
_cell.angle_alpha   90.00
_cell.angle_beta   90.00
_cell.angle_gamma   90.00
#
_symmetry.space_group_name_H-M   'P 1'
#
loop_
_entity.id
_entity.type
_entity.pdbx_description
1 polymer ?
#
loop_
_entity_poly.entity_id
_entity_poly.type
_entity_poly.pdbx_seq_one_letter_code
_entity_poly.pdbx_strand_id
1 'polypeptide(L)'
;MHVGAYQDPLYKEVSHLVNSTTGRKAVSASRLQKLVMEAKYVRRTQGTMGLMNYAQRLPYQFLSTNEIEMLRRSPKYREFSHRVIDLFVREGVISQFEAMMLRRAV
;
A
#
# COMPACT_ATOMS: atom_id res chain seq x y z
N MET A 1 22.54 -6.05 -8.77
CA MET A 1 21.88 -7.37 -8.84
C MET A 1 20.46 -7.23 -8.31
N HIS A 2 19.44 -7.07 -9.16
CA HIS A 2 18.03 -7.06 -8.72
C HIS A 2 17.46 -8.46 -8.90
N VAL A 3 17.60 -9.28 -7.87
CA VAL A 3 17.04 -10.63 -7.83
C VAL A 3 15.56 -10.52 -7.42
N GLY A 4 14.64 -10.99 -8.28
CA GLY A 4 13.37 -11.57 -7.83
C GLY A 4 12.13 -10.68 -7.69
N ALA A 5 11.81 -9.82 -8.66
CA ALA A 5 10.57 -8.99 -8.65
C ALA A 5 9.23 -9.79 -8.67
N TYR A 6 9.25 -11.11 -8.84
CA TYR A 6 8.04 -11.94 -9.02
C TYR A 6 7.63 -12.78 -7.80
N GLN A 7 8.39 -12.75 -6.70
CA GLN A 7 8.19 -13.69 -5.58
C GLN A 7 8.07 -13.06 -4.20
N ASP A 8 8.10 -11.74 -4.07
CA ASP A 8 8.06 -11.12 -2.75
C ASP A 8 6.73 -11.43 -2.01
N PRO A 9 6.79 -12.18 -0.90
CA PRO A 9 5.60 -12.66 -0.21
C PRO A 9 4.70 -11.52 0.29
N LEU A 10 5.28 -10.37 0.68
CA LEU A 10 4.53 -9.26 1.25
C LEU A 10 3.66 -8.58 0.18
N TYR A 11 4.18 -8.38 -1.03
CA TYR A 11 3.39 -7.84 -2.15
C TYR A 11 2.27 -8.81 -2.56
N LYS A 12 2.54 -10.12 -2.54
CA LYS A 12 1.53 -11.14 -2.83
C LYS A 12 0.43 -11.13 -1.76
N GLU A 13 0.79 -11.15 -0.49
CA GLU A 13 -0.12 -11.11 0.64
C GLU A 13 -1.05 -9.88 0.59
N VAL A 14 -0.48 -8.69 0.40
CA VAL A 14 -1.25 -7.45 0.28
C VAL A 14 -2.20 -7.51 -0.91
N SER A 15 -1.74 -8.00 -2.08
CA SER A 15 -2.60 -8.13 -3.26
C SER A 15 -3.74 -9.14 -3.06
N HIS A 16 -3.47 -10.26 -2.39
CA HIS A 16 -4.47 -11.27 -2.08
C HIS A 16 -5.51 -10.73 -1.10
N LEU A 17 -5.09 -9.98 -0.08
CA LEU A 17 -6.01 -9.39 0.87
C LEU A 17 -6.96 -8.40 0.19
N VAL A 18 -6.42 -7.48 -0.62
CA VAL A 18 -7.24 -6.53 -1.40
C VAL A 18 -8.24 -7.29 -2.27
N ASN A 19 -7.76 -8.23 -3.08
CA ASN A 19 -8.60 -8.95 -4.03
C ASN A 19 -9.68 -9.81 -3.35
N SER A 20 -9.36 -10.43 -2.22
CA SER A 20 -10.32 -11.22 -1.44
C SER A 20 -11.39 -10.33 -0.79
N THR A 21 -11.02 -9.12 -0.37
CA THR A 21 -11.96 -8.19 0.28
C THR A 21 -12.89 -7.54 -0.74
N THR A 22 -12.41 -7.25 -1.95
CA THR A 22 -13.25 -6.67 -3.01
C THR A 22 -13.97 -7.70 -3.87
N GLY A 23 -13.69 -9.00 -3.69
CA GLY A 23 -14.31 -10.07 -4.45
C GLY A 23 -13.87 -10.16 -5.91
N ARG A 24 -12.77 -9.47 -6.31
CA ARG A 24 -12.23 -9.52 -7.67
C ARG A 24 -10.72 -9.31 -7.70
N LYS A 25 -10.09 -9.54 -8.86
CA LYS A 25 -8.67 -9.22 -9.10
C LYS A 25 -8.47 -7.72 -9.33
N ALA A 26 -8.56 -6.92 -8.28
CA ALA A 26 -8.40 -5.46 -8.33
C ALA A 26 -6.94 -5.01 -8.45
N VAL A 27 -5.99 -5.73 -7.85
CA VAL A 27 -4.57 -5.37 -7.85
C VAL A 27 -3.67 -6.60 -7.94
N SER A 28 -2.55 -6.47 -8.65
CA SER A 28 -1.49 -7.49 -8.69
C SER A 28 -0.30 -7.07 -7.82
N ALA A 29 0.50 -8.06 -7.37
CA ALA A 29 1.77 -7.80 -6.68
C ALA A 29 2.70 -6.88 -7.49
N SER A 30 2.79 -7.09 -8.81
CA SER A 30 3.59 -6.24 -9.71
C SER A 30 3.08 -4.80 -9.79
N ARG A 31 1.76 -4.60 -9.73
CA ARG A 31 1.17 -3.26 -9.72
C ARG A 31 1.45 -2.55 -8.39
N LEU A 32 1.33 -3.26 -7.26
CA LEU A 32 1.71 -2.72 -5.94
C LEU A 32 3.18 -2.31 -5.91
N GLN A 33 4.08 -3.12 -6.48
CA GLN A 33 5.51 -2.77 -6.56
C GLN A 33 5.75 -1.48 -7.35
N LYS A 34 5.06 -1.29 -8.48
CA LYS A 34 5.14 -0.03 -9.24
C LYS A 34 4.68 1.17 -8.40
N LEU A 35 3.56 1.03 -7.68
CA LEU A 35 3.03 2.08 -6.81
C LEU A 35 4.00 2.44 -5.67
N VAL A 36 4.67 1.46 -5.08
CA VAL A 36 5.72 1.71 -4.07
C VAL A 36 6.88 2.48 -4.67
N MET A 37 7.36 2.08 -5.85
CA MET A 37 8.46 2.78 -6.53
C MET A 37 8.08 4.23 -6.86
N GLU A 38 6.85 4.46 -7.31
CA GLU A 38 6.30 5.80 -7.52
C GLU A 38 6.22 6.59 -6.20
N ALA A 39 5.69 5.99 -5.13
CA ALA A 39 5.62 6.64 -3.81
C ALA A 39 7.01 7.03 -3.30
N LYS A 40 8.02 6.17 -3.51
CA LYS A 40 9.42 6.45 -3.17
C LYS A 40 9.98 7.60 -4.00
N TYR A 41 9.66 7.65 -5.29
CA TYR A 41 10.05 8.76 -6.17
C TYR A 41 9.40 10.08 -5.73
N VAL A 42 8.09 10.07 -5.42
CA VAL A 42 7.37 11.23 -4.89
C VAL A 42 7.98 11.68 -3.56
N ARG A 43 8.27 10.76 -2.63
CA ARG A 43 8.92 11.10 -1.36
C ARG A 43 10.26 11.79 -1.57
N ARG A 44 11.07 11.31 -2.52
CA ARG A 44 12.38 11.90 -2.84
C ARG A 44 12.29 13.28 -3.48
N THR A 45 11.26 13.52 -4.28
CA THR A 45 11.15 14.74 -5.10
C THR A 45 10.27 15.83 -4.48
N GLN A 46 9.26 15.44 -3.70
CA GLN A 46 8.23 16.33 -3.15
C GLN A 46 8.11 16.23 -1.62
N GLY A 47 8.96 15.43 -0.98
CA GLY A 47 8.98 15.27 0.47
C GLY A 47 7.71 14.62 1.03
N THR A 48 7.47 14.85 2.32
CA THR A 48 6.35 14.26 3.06
C THR A 48 5.00 14.74 2.54
N MET A 49 4.85 16.03 2.24
CA MET A 49 3.58 16.60 1.76
C MET A 49 3.17 16.01 0.40
N GLY A 50 4.11 15.88 -0.54
CA GLY A 50 3.83 15.23 -1.82
C GLY A 50 3.44 13.77 -1.66
N LEU A 51 4.13 13.03 -0.76
CA LEU A 51 3.78 11.65 -0.46
C LEU A 51 2.37 11.53 0.13
N MET A 52 1.98 12.41 1.05
CA MET A 52 0.64 12.40 1.65
C MET A 52 -0.46 12.66 0.61
N ASN A 53 -0.22 13.61 -0.31
CA ASN A 53 -1.14 13.88 -1.42
C ASN A 53 -1.25 12.70 -2.39
N TYR A 54 -0.12 12.05 -2.70
CA TYR A 54 -0.10 10.84 -3.53
C TYR A 54 -0.84 9.68 -2.86
N ALA A 55 -0.60 9.45 -1.57
CA ALA A 55 -1.21 8.38 -0.79
C ALA A 55 -2.74 8.50 -0.72
N GLN A 56 -3.29 9.71 -0.60
CA GLN A 56 -4.74 9.93 -0.60
C GLN A 56 -5.42 9.49 -1.90
N ARG A 57 -4.71 9.57 -3.04
CA ARG A 57 -5.24 9.23 -4.36
C ARG A 57 -4.98 7.77 -4.74
N LEU A 58 -4.06 7.11 -4.05
CA LEU A 58 -3.56 5.79 -4.41
C LEU A 58 -4.66 4.72 -4.47
N PRO A 59 -5.55 4.56 -3.46
CA PRO A 59 -6.61 3.55 -3.52
C PRO A 59 -7.52 3.71 -4.74
N TYR A 60 -7.84 4.95 -5.10
CA TYR A 60 -8.74 5.29 -6.20
C TYR A 60 -8.17 4.96 -7.58
N GLN A 61 -6.88 4.61 -7.70
CA GLN A 61 -6.28 4.18 -8.97
C GLN A 61 -6.65 2.75 -9.37
N PHE A 62 -7.09 1.91 -8.43
CA PHE A 62 -7.41 0.50 -8.68
C PHE A 62 -8.70 0.02 -7.99
N LEU A 63 -9.28 0.86 -7.12
CA LEU A 63 -10.51 0.59 -6.39
C LEU A 63 -11.53 1.71 -6.65
N SER A 64 -12.79 1.33 -6.78
CA SER A 64 -13.92 2.25 -6.71
C SER A 64 -14.12 2.74 -5.27
N THR A 65 -14.86 3.83 -5.11
CA THR A 65 -15.26 4.34 -3.79
C THR A 65 -15.97 3.26 -2.96
N ASN A 66 -16.85 2.47 -3.57
CA ASN A 66 -17.55 1.38 -2.88
C ASN A 66 -16.58 0.31 -2.38
N GLU A 67 -15.57 -0.06 -3.16
CA GLU A 67 -14.56 -1.04 -2.77
C GLU A 67 -13.64 -0.54 -1.67
N ILE A 68 -13.32 0.76 -1.67
CA ILE A 68 -12.57 1.40 -0.57
C ILE A 68 -13.38 1.33 0.71
N GLU A 69 -14.69 1.59 0.65
CA GLU A 69 -15.58 1.47 1.80
C GLU A 69 -15.72 0.01 2.27
N MET A 70 -15.78 -0.96 1.35
CA MET A 70 -15.74 -2.39 1.70
C MET A 70 -14.46 -2.76 2.43
N LEU A 71 -13.30 -2.28 1.96
CA LEU A 71 -12.02 -2.48 2.63
C LEU A 71 -12.01 -1.87 4.03
N ARG A 72 -12.49 -0.62 4.19
CA ARG A 72 -12.56 0.08 5.49
C ARG A 72 -13.45 -0.61 6.50
N ARG A 73 -14.56 -1.21 6.04
CA ARG A 73 -15.52 -1.94 6.89
C ARG A 73 -15.11 -3.39 7.14
N SER A 74 -14.10 -3.90 6.43
CA SER A 74 -13.63 -5.26 6.61
C SER A 74 -13.02 -5.44 8.00
N PRO A 75 -13.31 -6.55 8.71
CA PRO A 75 -12.63 -6.86 9.96
C PRO A 75 -11.11 -7.02 9.78
N LYS A 76 -10.64 -7.23 8.53
CA LYS A 76 -9.23 -7.33 8.16
C LYS A 76 -8.58 -5.97 7.82
N TYR A 77 -9.32 -4.86 7.91
CA TYR A 77 -8.80 -3.54 7.52
C TYR A 77 -7.54 -3.14 8.28
N ARG A 78 -7.50 -3.44 9.59
CA ARG A 78 -6.34 -3.14 10.43
C ARG A 78 -5.11 -3.94 10.02
N GLU A 79 -5.26 -5.24 9.84
CA GLU A 79 -4.21 -6.13 9.35
C GLU A 79 -3.69 -5.66 8.00
N PHE A 80 -4.60 -5.37 7.07
CA PHE A 80 -4.27 -4.82 5.76
C PHE A 80 -3.45 -3.54 5.85
N SER A 81 -3.92 -2.58 6.63
CA SER A 81 -3.26 -1.29 6.81
C SER A 81 -1.85 -1.47 7.39
N HIS A 82 -1.69 -2.38 8.35
CA HIS A 82 -0.38 -2.71 8.90
C HIS A 82 0.55 -3.32 7.84
N ARG A 83 0.07 -4.26 7.00
CA ARG A 83 0.89 -4.85 5.92
C ARG A 83 1.33 -3.82 4.88
N VAL A 84 0.45 -2.88 4.53
CA VAL A 84 0.81 -1.78 3.61
C VAL A 84 1.84 -0.85 4.26
N ILE A 85 1.71 -0.56 5.55
CA ILE A 85 2.70 0.22 6.30
C ILE A 85 4.06 -0.52 6.33
N ASP A 86 4.07 -1.82 6.59
CA ASP A 86 5.29 -2.66 6.58
C ASP A 86 5.99 -2.59 5.22
N LEU A 87 5.21 -2.68 4.14
CA LEU A 87 5.69 -2.56 2.77
C LEU A 87 6.37 -1.20 2.55
N PHE A 88 5.74 -0.12 3.00
CA PHE A 88 6.27 1.24 2.80
C PHE A 88 7.53 1.49 3.63
N VAL A 89 7.61 0.94 4.84
CA VAL A 89 8.81 0.99 5.68
C VAL A 89 9.96 0.23 5.02
N ARG A 90 9.72 -1.02 4.64
CA ARG A 90 10.73 -1.90 4.05
C ARG A 90 11.33 -1.30 2.79
N GLU A 91 10.51 -0.60 2.02
CA GLU A 91 10.90 0.00 0.74
C GLU A 91 11.49 1.40 0.90
N GLY A 92 11.53 1.93 2.13
CA GLY A 92 12.07 3.24 2.47
C GLY A 92 11.21 4.40 1.96
N VAL A 93 9.90 4.18 1.79
CA VAL A 93 8.92 5.21 1.46
C VAL A 93 8.64 6.08 2.70
N ILE A 94 8.56 5.45 3.86
CA ILE A 94 8.40 6.10 5.17
C ILE A 94 9.40 5.53 6.18
N SER A 95 9.70 6.30 7.22
CA SER A 95 10.50 5.89 8.36
C SER A 95 9.73 5.01 9.34
N GLN A 96 10.46 4.32 10.22
CA GLN A 96 9.87 3.55 11.33
C GLN A 96 9.02 4.44 12.27
N PHE A 97 9.43 5.71 12.46
CA PHE A 97 8.68 6.65 13.29
C PHE A 97 7.34 7.03 12.65
N GLU A 98 7.35 7.38 11.36
CA GLU A 98 6.13 7.66 10.59
C GLU A 98 5.20 6.44 10.57
N ALA A 99 5.75 5.23 10.42
CA ALA A 99 4.98 4.00 10.48
C ALA A 99 4.31 3.76 11.84
N MET A 100 5.02 4.04 12.94
CA MET A 100 4.44 3.95 14.29
C MET A 100 3.26 4.90 14.46
N MET A 101 3.36 6.12 13.92
CA MET A 101 2.24 7.08 13.95
C MET A 101 1.06 6.59 13.12
N LEU A 102 1.30 6.10 11.91
CA LEU A 102 0.24 5.59 11.03
C LEU A 102 -0.49 4.38 11.63
N ARG A 103 0.24 3.43 12.22
CA ARG A 103 -0.37 2.24 12.88
C ARG A 103 -1.28 2.60 14.05
N ARG A 104 -1.10 3.76 14.68
CA ARG A 104 -1.98 4.25 15.76
C ARG A 104 -3.25 4.91 15.23
N ALA A 105 -3.22 5.37 13.97
CA ALA A 105 -4.33 6.08 13.34
C ALA A 105 -5.30 5.16 12.59
N VAL A 106 -4.97 3.86 12.44
CA VAL A 106 -5.75 2.84 11.71
C VAL A 106 -6.37 1.79 12.63
#